data_AF-A0AAN7EDL8-F1
#
_entry.id   AF-A0AAN7EDL8-F1
#
_cell.length_a   1.000
_cell.length_b   1.000
_cell.length_c   1.000
_cell.angle_alpha   90.00
_cell.angle_beta   90.00
_cell.angle_gamma   90.00
#
_symmetry.space_group_name_H-M   'P 1'
#
loop_
_entity.id
_entity.type
_entity.pdbx_description
1 polymer ?
#
loop_
_entity_poly.entity_id
_entity_poly.type
_entity_poly.pdbx_seq_one_letter_code
_entity_poly.pdbx_strand_id
1 'polypeptide(L)'
;MKIRLRLRSKPEDGLVLEHSGTDSDSDSHQQNIKRRKLNEYRNDVVKLERDWKTHHLLRNKKLILVLDLDLTLMESSAIEKLSSGEKYLLEEAEVVEQGGGKGTLFAYQDKKFPLLVKLRPFVKQFLKAANDMFEMYIYTKANRIYALRVARLLDPDGDYFASRIITRDDERPGCEKKSLDEVVGHENMVLIVDDNRDMWPNHQENLINIRAYRYFSSRSANDDNYKSFAERKIDESETNGMLARILEGLQRVHRQFFNPELEVNLAHGDARLILKMIRLKVLVGCVLFFSTSWFMGYPPEEVPFWIMAKELGAMCSLELGTAVTHMVIVDMETKEAKWAEQKKKFLVNPGWIEASYHSCRREPEDNFAVHEALL
;
A
#
# COMPACT_ATOMS: atom_id res chain seq x y z
N MET A 1 -65.58 26.25 5.33
CA MET A 1 -66.12 27.55 5.82
C MET A 1 -67.05 27.24 7.00
N LYS A 2 -66.86 27.93 8.14
CA LYS A 2 -67.57 27.87 9.47
C LYS A 2 -67.27 26.62 10.35
N ILE A 3 -66.35 26.66 11.32
CA ILE A 3 -66.31 27.36 12.65
C ILE A 3 -67.27 26.69 13.65
N ARG A 4 -66.81 25.80 14.55
CA ARG A 4 -66.17 25.98 15.90
C ARG A 4 -67.22 26.01 17.02
N LEU A 5 -66.92 25.34 18.15
CA LEU A 5 -67.12 25.76 19.57
C LEU A 5 -67.06 24.49 20.46
N ARG A 6 -66.01 24.31 21.30
CA ARG A 6 -65.92 24.64 22.76
C ARG A 6 -66.51 23.51 23.63
N LEU A 7 -66.07 23.14 24.84
CA LEU A 7 -65.15 23.69 25.86
C LEU A 7 -64.86 22.60 26.93
N ARG A 8 -63.77 22.80 27.67
CA ARG A 8 -63.22 22.19 28.92
C ARG A 8 -64.20 21.69 30.01
N SER A 9 -63.76 20.65 30.76
CA SER A 9 -63.59 20.59 32.26
C SER A 9 -63.16 19.17 32.72
N LYS A 10 -61.94 18.91 33.26
CA LYS A 10 -61.53 18.64 34.69
C LYS A 10 -62.30 17.51 35.43
N PRO A 11 -61.79 16.82 36.49
CA PRO A 11 -60.43 16.63 37.03
C PRO A 11 -60.08 15.15 37.46
N GLU A 12 -58.86 14.97 37.97
CA GLU A 12 -58.32 14.04 39.01
C GLU A 12 -58.91 12.65 39.36
N ASP A 13 -57.93 11.79 39.66
CA ASP A 13 -57.90 10.61 40.56
C ASP A 13 -58.52 9.28 40.14
N GLY A 14 -57.65 8.25 40.10
CA GLY A 14 -58.06 6.86 39.96
C GLY A 14 -56.90 5.88 39.77
N LEU A 15 -56.14 5.66 40.83
CA LEU A 15 -55.47 4.41 41.21
C LEU A 15 -54.82 3.55 40.11
N VAL A 16 -53.49 3.53 40.21
CA VAL A 16 -52.58 2.47 39.77
C VAL A 16 -53.16 1.08 40.05
N LEU A 17 -53.37 0.30 38.99
CA LEU A 17 -53.29 -1.16 39.04
C LEU A 17 -51.98 -1.56 38.38
N GLU A 18 -50.97 -1.81 39.23
CA GLU A 18 -49.79 -2.56 38.83
C GLU A 18 -50.24 -3.96 38.41
N HIS A 19 -50.06 -4.27 37.13
CA HIS A 19 -49.84 -5.63 36.68
C HIS A 19 -48.38 -5.74 36.26
N SER A 20 -47.61 -6.30 37.19
CA SER A 20 -46.29 -6.88 36.97
C SER A 20 -46.36 -8.05 35.97
N GLY A 21 -45.44 -8.06 35.02
CA GLY A 21 -45.21 -9.17 34.07
C GLY A 21 -44.53 -8.63 32.80
N THR A 22 -43.25 -8.27 32.81
CA THR A 22 -42.08 -9.16 32.57
C THR A 22 -42.20 -10.09 31.37
N ASP A 23 -42.37 -9.56 30.16
CA ASP A 23 -42.16 -10.35 28.91
C ASP A 23 -41.25 -9.66 27.87
N SER A 24 -40.83 -8.40 28.09
CA SER A 24 -39.96 -7.69 27.14
C SER A 24 -38.45 -7.93 27.36
N ASP A 25 -38.04 -8.23 28.60
CA ASP A 25 -36.62 -8.42 28.95
C ASP A 25 -36.12 -9.85 28.69
N SER A 26 -36.98 -10.86 28.81
CA SER A 26 -36.65 -12.25 28.49
C SER A 26 -36.42 -12.45 26.99
N ASP A 27 -37.24 -11.80 26.16
CA ASP A 27 -37.18 -11.88 24.70
C ASP A 27 -35.96 -11.11 24.13
N SER A 28 -35.62 -9.96 24.71
CA SER A 28 -34.40 -9.21 24.35
C SER A 28 -33.14 -9.97 24.75
N HIS A 29 -33.15 -10.64 25.91
CA HIS A 29 -32.05 -11.47 26.38
C HIS A 29 -31.86 -12.72 25.51
N GLN A 30 -32.93 -13.41 25.14
CA GLN A 30 -32.87 -14.56 24.23
C GLN A 30 -32.42 -14.17 22.81
N GLN A 31 -32.87 -13.02 22.29
CA GLN A 31 -32.37 -12.48 21.02
C GLN A 31 -30.88 -12.16 21.07
N ASN A 32 -30.39 -11.60 22.19
CA ASN A 32 -28.97 -11.33 22.38
C ASN A 32 -28.13 -12.61 22.46
N ILE A 33 -28.62 -13.67 23.13
CA ILE A 33 -27.95 -14.98 23.16
C ILE A 33 -27.89 -15.59 21.75
N LYS A 34 -29.01 -15.55 20.99
CA LYS A 34 -29.04 -16.06 19.61
C LYS A 34 -28.06 -15.32 18.71
N ARG A 35 -27.98 -13.98 18.81
CA ARG A 35 -27.01 -13.16 18.06
C ARG A 35 -25.56 -13.51 18.42
N ARG A 36 -25.26 -13.69 19.71
CA ARG A 36 -23.92 -14.11 20.17
C ARG A 36 -23.52 -15.48 19.63
N LYS A 37 -24.40 -16.47 19.74
CA LYS A 37 -24.16 -17.82 19.20
C LYS A 37 -23.97 -17.81 17.68
N LEU A 38 -24.73 -17.00 16.95
CA LEU A 38 -24.58 -16.86 15.50
C LEU A 38 -23.23 -16.22 15.13
N ASN A 39 -22.79 -15.22 15.89
CA ASN A 39 -21.47 -14.58 15.67
C ASN A 39 -20.32 -15.53 15.99
N GLU A 40 -20.43 -16.31 17.07
CA GLU A 40 -19.45 -17.34 17.44
C GLU A 40 -19.31 -18.39 16.33
N TYR A 41 -20.44 -18.92 15.85
CA TYR A 41 -20.45 -19.85 14.72
C TYR A 41 -19.82 -19.25 13.45
N ARG A 42 -20.13 -17.99 13.13
CA ARG A 42 -19.51 -17.30 11.99
C ARG A 42 -17.99 -17.18 12.15
N ASN A 43 -17.51 -16.85 13.34
CA ASN A 43 -16.08 -16.73 13.62
C ASN A 43 -15.37 -18.08 13.49
N ASP A 44 -16.00 -19.17 13.96
CA ASP A 44 -15.46 -20.52 13.82
C ASP A 44 -15.33 -20.94 12.35
N VAL A 45 -16.34 -20.64 11.52
CA VAL A 45 -16.31 -20.92 10.08
C VAL A 45 -15.18 -20.14 9.40
N VAL A 46 -15.06 -18.84 9.67
CA VAL A 46 -13.98 -17.99 9.11
C VAL A 46 -12.62 -18.52 9.54
N LYS A 47 -12.46 -18.91 10.80
CA LYS A 47 -11.21 -19.48 11.31
C LYS A 47 -10.86 -20.78 10.58
N LEU A 48 -11.81 -21.70 10.46
CA LEU A 48 -11.61 -22.97 9.74
C LEU A 48 -11.24 -22.76 8.28
N GLU A 49 -11.87 -21.78 7.62
CA GLU A 49 -11.56 -21.43 6.24
C GLU A 49 -10.14 -20.87 6.09
N ARG A 50 -9.74 -19.96 6.99
CA ARG A 50 -8.37 -19.44 7.05
C ARG A 50 -7.35 -20.54 7.34
N ASP A 51 -7.62 -21.42 8.29
CA ASP A 51 -6.76 -22.56 8.64
C ASP A 51 -6.58 -23.49 7.43
N TRP A 52 -7.69 -23.90 6.80
CA TRP A 52 -7.65 -24.76 5.61
C TRP A 52 -6.86 -24.09 4.49
N LYS A 53 -7.11 -22.80 4.23
CA LYS A 53 -6.46 -22.05 3.18
C LYS A 53 -4.94 -21.94 3.40
N THR A 54 -4.54 -21.59 4.62
CA THR A 54 -3.14 -21.57 5.05
C THR A 54 -2.45 -22.91 4.80
N HIS A 55 -3.04 -24.02 5.26
CA HIS A 55 -2.46 -25.36 5.05
C HIS A 55 -2.36 -25.72 3.57
N HIS A 56 -3.36 -25.38 2.77
CA HIS A 56 -3.35 -25.61 1.34
C HIS A 56 -2.22 -24.83 0.64
N LEU A 57 -2.04 -23.55 0.97
CA LEU A 57 -0.99 -22.71 0.38
C LEU A 57 0.41 -23.18 0.80
N LEU A 58 0.62 -23.52 2.08
CA LEU A 58 1.90 -24.04 2.57
C LEU A 58 2.31 -25.33 1.85
N ARG A 59 1.38 -26.26 1.63
CA ARG A 59 1.64 -27.50 0.87
C ARG A 59 2.07 -27.23 -0.57
N ASN A 60 1.51 -26.18 -1.18
CA ASN A 60 1.86 -25.74 -2.54
C ASN A 60 3.02 -24.75 -2.57
N LYS A 61 3.69 -24.52 -1.44
CA LYS A 61 4.77 -23.53 -1.28
C LYS A 61 4.37 -22.14 -1.77
N LYS A 62 3.15 -21.69 -1.43
CA LYS A 62 2.67 -20.34 -1.74
C LYS A 62 2.44 -19.52 -0.48
N LEU A 63 2.68 -18.22 -0.59
CA LEU A 63 2.26 -17.18 0.36
C LEU A 63 1.04 -16.41 -0.21
N ILE A 64 0.57 -15.38 0.49
CA ILE A 64 -0.49 -14.49 0.01
C ILE A 64 0.08 -13.12 -0.30
N LEU A 65 -0.28 -12.55 -1.45
CA LEU A 65 0.14 -11.21 -1.87
C LEU A 65 -1.07 -10.33 -2.15
N VAL A 66 -1.24 -9.27 -1.37
CA VAL A 66 -2.29 -8.26 -1.58
C VAL A 66 -1.68 -7.09 -2.35
N LEU A 67 -2.29 -6.75 -3.48
CA LEU A 67 -1.83 -5.70 -4.39
C LEU A 67 -2.87 -4.58 -4.45
N ASP A 68 -2.43 -3.35 -4.21
CA ASP A 68 -3.21 -2.17 -4.58
C ASP A 68 -3.14 -1.92 -6.11
N LEU A 69 -4.05 -1.10 -6.64
CA LEU A 69 -4.08 -0.75 -8.06
C LEU A 69 -3.45 0.61 -8.33
N ASP A 70 -4.14 1.67 -7.92
CA ASP A 70 -3.85 3.06 -8.30
C ASP A 70 -2.57 3.55 -7.65
N LEU A 71 -1.64 4.09 -8.46
CA LEU A 71 -0.28 4.48 -8.03
C LEU A 71 0.60 3.30 -7.59
N THR A 72 0.08 2.08 -7.57
CA THR A 72 0.84 0.86 -7.23
C THR A 72 1.20 0.06 -8.50
N LEU A 73 0.21 -0.53 -9.17
CA LEU A 73 0.39 -1.33 -10.39
C LEU A 73 0.10 -0.56 -11.68
N MET A 74 -0.61 0.56 -11.57
CA MET A 74 -1.06 1.38 -12.69
C MET A 74 -1.39 2.79 -12.22
N GLU A 75 -1.48 3.75 -13.14
CA GLU A 75 -2.17 5.03 -12.89
C GLU A 75 -3.28 5.25 -13.92
N SER A 76 -4.35 5.93 -13.53
CA SER A 76 -5.41 6.36 -14.43
C SER A 76 -5.65 7.86 -14.34
N SER A 77 -6.05 8.46 -15.46
CA SER A 77 -6.42 9.87 -15.52
C SER A 77 -7.66 10.03 -16.39
N ALA A 78 -8.60 10.85 -15.93
CA ALA A 78 -9.71 11.26 -16.75
C ALA A 78 -9.18 12.04 -17.96
N ILE A 79 -9.74 11.78 -19.15
CA ILE A 79 -9.21 12.37 -20.39
C ILE A 79 -9.30 13.90 -20.36
N GLU A 80 -10.35 14.45 -19.75
CA GLU A 80 -10.50 15.90 -19.61
C GLU A 80 -9.46 16.57 -18.71
N LYS A 81 -8.72 15.79 -17.90
CA LYS A 81 -7.69 16.28 -16.97
C LYS A 81 -6.26 16.23 -17.54
N LEU A 82 -6.09 15.76 -18.78
CA LEU A 82 -4.77 15.71 -19.39
C LEU A 82 -4.23 17.12 -19.66
N SER A 83 -2.95 17.33 -19.35
CA SER A 83 -2.28 18.56 -19.72
C SER A 83 -2.12 18.65 -21.24
N SER A 84 -1.86 19.86 -21.76
CA SER A 84 -1.54 20.03 -23.19
C SER A 84 -0.33 19.20 -23.62
N GLY A 85 0.63 18.96 -22.72
CA GLY A 85 1.81 18.12 -22.96
C GLY A 85 1.51 16.63 -23.01
N GLU A 86 0.32 16.19 -22.58
CA GLU A 86 -0.06 14.78 -22.47
C GLU A 86 -1.09 14.35 -23.54
N LYS A 87 -1.65 15.30 -24.31
CA LYS A 87 -2.69 14.99 -25.31
C LYS A 87 -2.23 14.04 -26.42
N TYR A 88 -0.92 13.95 -26.68
CA TYR A 88 -0.38 12.98 -27.65
C TYR A 88 -0.71 11.53 -27.27
N LEU A 89 -0.93 11.24 -25.98
CA LEU A 89 -1.29 9.92 -25.49
C LEU A 89 -2.62 9.40 -26.03
N LEU A 90 -3.53 10.29 -26.47
CA LEU A 90 -4.81 9.89 -27.04
C LEU A 90 -4.66 9.19 -28.40
N GLU A 91 -3.59 9.51 -29.13
CA GLU A 91 -3.26 8.87 -30.40
C GLU A 91 -2.48 7.55 -30.19
N GLU A 92 -1.72 7.45 -29.10
CA GLU A 92 -0.91 6.27 -28.77
C GLU A 92 -1.68 5.18 -28.00
N ALA A 93 -2.73 5.57 -27.27
CA ALA A 93 -3.48 4.66 -26.41
C ALA A 93 -4.28 3.61 -27.21
N GLU A 94 -4.19 2.35 -26.78
CA GLU A 94 -5.03 1.28 -27.30
C GLU A 94 -6.46 1.48 -26.82
N VAL A 95 -7.41 1.68 -27.75
CA VAL A 95 -8.83 1.84 -27.40
C VAL A 95 -9.41 0.49 -27.00
N VAL A 96 -9.99 0.44 -25.80
CA VAL A 96 -10.59 -0.79 -25.23
C VAL A 96 -12.02 -0.54 -24.82
N GLU A 97 -12.93 -1.39 -25.32
CA GLU A 97 -14.36 -1.32 -24.98
C GLU A 97 -14.74 -2.34 -23.89
N GLN A 98 -14.41 -3.63 -24.05
CA GLN A 98 -14.80 -4.68 -23.09
C GLN A 98 -13.77 -5.83 -22.88
N GLY A 99 -12.52 -5.69 -23.33
CA GLY A 99 -11.49 -6.74 -23.24
C GLY A 99 -10.17 -6.27 -22.61
N GLY A 100 -9.21 -7.20 -22.56
CA GLY A 100 -7.80 -6.90 -22.31
C GLY A 100 -7.12 -6.37 -23.58
N GLY A 101 -5.97 -5.73 -23.42
CA GLY A 101 -5.15 -5.27 -24.55
C GLY A 101 -3.67 -5.64 -24.39
N LYS A 102 -2.90 -5.53 -25.47
CA LYS A 102 -1.51 -6.01 -25.49
C LYS A 102 -0.53 -4.96 -24.99
N GLY A 103 -0.85 -3.68 -25.13
CA GLY A 103 -0.01 -2.56 -24.70
C GLY A 103 0.07 -2.36 -23.19
N THR A 104 0.50 -1.15 -22.83
CA THR A 104 0.52 -0.64 -21.44
C THR A 104 -0.29 0.64 -21.26
N LEU A 105 -0.71 1.29 -22.35
CA LEU A 105 -1.51 2.52 -22.34
C LEU A 105 -2.85 2.26 -23.03
N PHE A 106 -3.94 2.55 -22.33
CA PHE A 106 -5.29 2.19 -22.74
C PHE A 106 -6.25 3.36 -22.63
N ALA A 107 -7.15 3.49 -23.60
CA ALA A 107 -8.23 4.46 -23.59
C ALA A 107 -9.60 3.77 -23.47
N TYR A 108 -10.30 4.02 -22.37
CA TYR A 108 -11.70 3.66 -22.21
C TYR A 108 -12.57 4.82 -22.67
N GLN A 109 -13.24 4.64 -23.81
CA GLN A 109 -14.19 5.61 -24.36
C GLN A 109 -15.59 5.41 -23.76
N ASP A 110 -15.69 5.46 -22.43
CA ASP A 110 -16.99 5.46 -21.75
C ASP A 110 -17.71 6.78 -22.03
N LYS A 111 -18.97 6.73 -22.45
CA LYS A 111 -19.76 7.92 -22.79
C LYS A 111 -19.91 8.91 -21.63
N LYS A 112 -19.79 8.45 -20.38
CA LYS A 112 -19.93 9.29 -19.18
C LYS A 112 -18.58 9.67 -18.57
N PHE A 113 -17.62 8.74 -18.57
CA PHE A 113 -16.34 8.92 -17.87
C PHE A 113 -15.17 8.36 -18.69
N PRO A 114 -14.74 9.07 -19.75
CA PRO A 114 -13.62 8.64 -20.56
C PRO A 114 -12.30 8.67 -19.76
N LEU A 115 -11.53 7.60 -19.84
CA LEU A 115 -10.37 7.37 -18.96
C LEU A 115 -9.17 6.87 -19.74
N LEU A 116 -7.99 7.40 -19.47
CA LEU A 116 -6.72 6.75 -19.79
C LEU A 116 -6.24 5.92 -18.62
N VAL A 117 -5.75 4.71 -18.90
CA VAL A 117 -5.10 3.83 -17.93
C VAL A 117 -3.70 3.51 -18.46
N LYS A 118 -2.70 3.80 -17.64
CA LYS A 118 -1.30 3.41 -17.87
C LYS A 118 -0.91 2.35 -16.86
N LEU A 119 -0.62 1.14 -17.35
CA LEU A 119 0.00 0.08 -16.57
C LEU A 119 1.45 0.45 -16.24
N ARG A 120 1.86 0.20 -15.00
CA ARG A 120 3.24 0.40 -14.58
C ARG A 120 4.16 -0.56 -15.33
N PRO A 121 5.34 -0.09 -15.79
CA PRO A 121 6.33 -0.95 -16.44
C PRO A 121 6.60 -2.22 -15.64
N PHE A 122 6.83 -3.33 -16.35
CA PHE A 122 7.07 -4.68 -15.81
C PHE A 122 5.87 -5.37 -15.14
N VAL A 123 4.67 -4.76 -15.07
CA VAL A 123 3.55 -5.35 -14.30
C VAL A 123 3.11 -6.74 -14.79
N LYS A 124 3.11 -6.99 -16.10
CA LYS A 124 2.68 -8.29 -16.64
C LYS A 124 3.66 -9.41 -16.26
N GLN A 125 4.95 -9.13 -16.34
CA GLN A 125 6.03 -10.04 -15.93
C GLN A 125 6.06 -10.22 -14.42
N PHE A 126 5.83 -9.15 -13.66
CA PHE A 126 5.67 -9.17 -12.21
C PHE A 126 4.57 -10.14 -11.78
N LEU A 127 3.34 -9.98 -12.31
CA LEU A 127 2.21 -10.82 -11.95
C LEU A 127 2.44 -12.28 -12.31
N LYS A 128 2.98 -12.53 -13.52
CA LYS A 128 3.32 -13.88 -13.96
C LYS A 128 4.30 -14.57 -13.01
N ALA A 129 5.40 -13.90 -12.66
CA ALA A 129 6.40 -14.47 -11.77
C ALA A 129 5.90 -14.58 -10.32
N ALA A 130 5.13 -13.61 -9.84
CA ALA A 130 4.54 -13.63 -8.51
C ALA A 130 3.54 -14.79 -8.36
N ASN A 131 2.80 -15.14 -9.42
CA ASN A 131 1.84 -16.24 -9.39
C ASN A 131 2.45 -17.61 -9.04
N ASP A 132 3.73 -17.83 -9.33
CA ASP A 132 4.42 -19.08 -8.98
C ASP A 132 4.64 -19.22 -7.46
N MET A 133 4.70 -18.10 -6.75
CA MET A 133 5.08 -18.01 -5.33
C MET A 133 3.94 -17.55 -4.42
N PHE A 134 2.93 -16.88 -4.98
CA PHE A 134 1.88 -16.23 -4.22
C PHE A 134 0.50 -16.55 -4.80
N GLU A 135 -0.49 -16.62 -3.93
CA GLU A 135 -1.86 -16.38 -4.32
C GLU A 135 -2.18 -14.89 -4.16
N MET A 136 -2.64 -14.27 -5.24
CA MET A 136 -2.75 -12.82 -5.32
C MET A 136 -4.18 -12.33 -5.12
N TYR A 137 -4.30 -11.20 -4.41
CA TYR A 137 -5.51 -10.42 -4.21
C TYR A 137 -5.33 -9.03 -4.80
N ILE A 138 -6.37 -8.48 -5.42
CA ILE A 138 -6.49 -7.04 -5.61
C ILE A 138 -7.22 -6.47 -4.40
N TYR A 139 -6.69 -5.40 -3.80
CA TYR A 139 -7.41 -4.62 -2.80
C TYR A 139 -7.26 -3.12 -3.09
N THR A 140 -8.31 -2.53 -3.65
CA THR A 140 -8.37 -1.10 -3.99
C THR A 140 -9.50 -0.37 -3.25
N LYS A 141 -9.34 0.93 -2.99
CA LYS A 141 -10.43 1.80 -2.53
C LYS A 141 -11.29 2.36 -3.68
N ALA A 142 -11.08 1.89 -4.91
CA ALA A 142 -11.97 2.18 -6.02
C ALA A 142 -13.30 1.41 -5.91
N ASN A 143 -14.26 1.74 -6.78
CA ASN A 143 -15.50 0.97 -6.90
C ASN A 143 -15.28 -0.34 -7.69
N ARG A 144 -16.22 -1.28 -7.57
CA ARG A 144 -16.19 -2.60 -8.19
C ARG A 144 -16.07 -2.56 -9.70
N ILE A 145 -16.81 -1.66 -10.36
CA ILE A 145 -16.83 -1.56 -11.82
C ILE A 145 -15.45 -1.18 -12.34
N TYR A 146 -14.81 -0.19 -11.72
CA TYR A 146 -13.46 0.23 -12.05
C TYR A 146 -12.44 -0.88 -11.83
N ALA A 147 -12.45 -1.51 -10.66
CA ALA A 147 -11.51 -2.57 -10.32
C ALA A 147 -11.60 -3.74 -11.30
N LEU A 148 -12.81 -4.16 -11.69
CA LEU A 148 -13.01 -5.22 -12.68
C LEU A 148 -12.52 -4.82 -14.08
N ARG A 149 -12.65 -3.55 -14.48
CA ARG A 149 -12.09 -3.06 -15.76
C ARG A 149 -10.57 -3.17 -15.76
N VAL A 150 -9.92 -2.66 -14.72
CA VAL A 150 -8.45 -2.71 -14.57
C VAL A 150 -7.96 -4.15 -14.44
N ALA A 151 -8.65 -4.99 -13.67
CA ALA A 151 -8.29 -6.40 -13.51
C ALA A 151 -8.25 -7.13 -14.86
N ARG A 152 -9.16 -6.83 -15.81
CA ARG A 152 -9.14 -7.42 -17.16
C ARG A 152 -7.95 -6.97 -18.02
N LEU A 153 -7.36 -5.81 -17.73
CA LEU A 153 -6.12 -5.37 -18.40
C LEU A 153 -4.89 -6.10 -17.83
N LEU A 154 -4.92 -6.38 -16.53
CA LEU A 154 -3.82 -7.05 -15.81
C LEU A 154 -3.85 -8.57 -15.97
N ASP A 155 -5.05 -9.15 -15.99
CA ASP A 155 -5.35 -10.58 -15.95
C ASP A 155 -6.50 -10.90 -16.92
N PRO A 156 -6.26 -10.84 -18.23
CA PRO A 156 -7.31 -11.03 -19.23
C PRO A 156 -7.90 -12.45 -19.24
N ASP A 157 -7.08 -13.45 -18.90
CA ASP A 157 -7.46 -14.87 -18.90
C ASP A 157 -8.02 -15.33 -17.54
N GLY A 158 -7.87 -14.52 -16.49
CA GLY A 158 -8.39 -14.80 -15.14
C GLY A 158 -7.52 -15.76 -14.32
N ASP A 159 -6.24 -15.89 -14.66
CA ASP A 159 -5.28 -16.81 -14.05
C ASP A 159 -4.80 -16.34 -12.67
N TYR A 160 -4.84 -15.04 -12.39
CA TYR A 160 -4.15 -14.44 -11.25
C TYR A 160 -5.07 -14.08 -10.10
N PHE A 161 -6.21 -13.45 -10.37
CA PHE A 161 -7.07 -12.89 -9.32
C PHE A 161 -8.39 -13.64 -9.19
N ALA A 162 -8.98 -14.10 -10.29
CA ALA A 162 -10.31 -14.69 -10.31
C ALA A 162 -11.32 -13.85 -9.48
N SER A 163 -11.85 -14.39 -8.39
CA SER A 163 -12.78 -13.70 -7.48
C SER A 163 -12.10 -12.91 -6.34
N ARG A 164 -10.77 -12.92 -6.23
CA ARG A 164 -9.99 -12.29 -5.16
C ARG A 164 -9.75 -10.80 -5.43
N ILE A 165 -10.84 -10.07 -5.62
CA ILE A 165 -10.84 -8.62 -5.83
C ILE A 165 -11.67 -8.04 -4.68
N ILE A 166 -11.07 -7.19 -3.87
CA ILE A 166 -11.68 -6.47 -2.75
C ILE A 166 -11.71 -5.00 -3.13
N THR A 167 -12.90 -4.40 -3.08
CA THR A 167 -13.11 -3.00 -3.42
C THR A 167 -13.79 -2.25 -2.28
N ARG A 168 -13.88 -0.93 -2.41
CA ARG A 168 -14.62 -0.10 -1.44
C ARG A 168 -16.08 -0.52 -1.28
N ASP A 169 -16.67 -1.13 -2.32
CA ASP A 169 -18.07 -1.54 -2.31
C ASP A 169 -18.28 -2.84 -1.49
N ASP A 170 -17.21 -3.59 -1.21
CA ASP A 170 -17.24 -4.83 -0.42
C ASP A 170 -17.06 -4.54 1.09
N GLU A 171 -16.61 -3.33 1.45
CA GLU A 171 -16.30 -2.94 2.83
C GLU A 171 -17.53 -2.43 3.60
N ARG A 172 -17.43 -2.42 4.94
CA ARG A 172 -18.47 -1.83 5.78
C ARG A 172 -18.54 -0.31 5.54
N PRO A 173 -19.74 0.29 5.52
CA PRO A 173 -19.88 1.74 5.40
C PRO A 173 -19.06 2.50 6.45
N GLY A 174 -18.30 3.50 5.99
CA GLY A 174 -17.43 4.32 6.86
C GLY A 174 -16.00 3.78 7.05
N CYS A 175 -15.66 2.62 6.50
CA CYS A 175 -14.28 2.12 6.52
C CYS A 175 -13.40 2.85 5.49
N GLU A 176 -12.67 3.86 5.95
CA GLU A 176 -11.71 4.59 5.10
C GLU A 176 -10.35 3.89 4.98
N LYS A 177 -10.01 3.01 5.91
CA LYS A 177 -8.73 2.27 5.95
C LYS A 177 -8.91 0.83 5.47
N LYS A 178 -7.84 0.20 4.99
CA LYS A 178 -7.81 -1.20 4.56
C LYS A 178 -7.47 -2.11 5.75
N SER A 179 -8.02 -3.32 5.75
CA SER A 179 -7.80 -4.34 6.78
C SER A 179 -7.70 -5.72 6.14
N LEU A 180 -6.90 -6.63 6.69
CA LEU A 180 -6.79 -8.00 6.16
C LEU A 180 -7.99 -8.90 6.52
N ASP A 181 -9.09 -8.33 7.02
CA ASP A 181 -10.29 -9.08 7.42
C ASP A 181 -10.90 -9.90 6.26
N GLU A 182 -10.95 -9.33 5.06
CA GLU A 182 -11.52 -9.95 3.86
C GLU A 182 -10.51 -10.87 3.11
N VAL A 183 -9.27 -10.97 3.59
CA VAL A 183 -8.24 -11.84 3.01
C VAL A 183 -8.30 -13.20 3.68
N VAL A 184 -8.50 -14.25 2.89
CA VAL A 184 -8.62 -15.62 3.40
C VAL A 184 -7.23 -16.23 3.54
N GLY A 185 -6.75 -16.28 4.77
CA GLY A 185 -5.49 -16.93 5.16
C GLY A 185 -4.99 -16.39 6.49
N HIS A 186 -3.89 -16.94 7.00
CA HIS A 186 -3.25 -16.41 8.19
C HIS A 186 -2.39 -15.20 7.85
N GLU A 187 -2.52 -14.14 8.64
CA GLU A 187 -1.84 -12.86 8.42
C GLU A 187 -0.31 -12.96 8.39
N ASN A 188 0.28 -13.91 9.11
CA ASN A 188 1.73 -14.18 9.08
C ASN A 188 2.22 -14.69 7.70
N MET A 189 1.32 -15.07 6.79
CA MET A 189 1.66 -15.45 5.40
C MET A 189 1.33 -14.36 4.37
N VAL A 190 0.80 -13.22 4.80
CA VAL A 190 0.34 -12.15 3.91
C VAL A 190 1.44 -11.09 3.76
N LEU A 191 1.75 -10.72 2.53
CA LEU A 191 2.50 -9.51 2.19
C LEU A 191 1.61 -8.55 1.41
N ILE A 192 1.81 -7.25 1.61
CA ILE A 192 1.03 -6.18 0.96
C ILE A 192 1.99 -5.33 0.13
N VAL A 193 1.64 -5.01 -1.11
CA VAL A 193 2.31 -3.99 -1.92
C VAL A 193 1.32 -2.87 -2.18
N ASP A 194 1.59 -1.70 -1.62
CA ASP A 194 0.72 -0.53 -1.66
C ASP A 194 1.59 0.74 -1.54
N ASP A 195 1.29 1.78 -2.32
CA ASP A 195 2.03 3.03 -2.29
C ASP A 195 1.68 3.90 -1.08
N ASN A 196 0.52 3.67 -0.47
CA ASN A 196 0.02 4.49 0.62
C ASN A 196 0.04 3.75 1.96
N ARG A 197 1.09 4.02 2.73
CA ARG A 197 1.29 3.49 4.09
C ARG A 197 0.08 3.74 4.99
N ASP A 198 -0.53 4.90 4.91
CA ASP A 198 -1.60 5.32 5.82
C ASP A 198 -2.91 4.54 5.61
N MET A 199 -3.02 3.77 4.52
CA MET A 199 -4.16 2.90 4.27
C MET A 199 -4.16 1.66 5.16
N TRP A 200 -3.02 1.31 5.78
CA TRP A 200 -2.82 0.04 6.50
C TRP A 200 -2.38 0.22 7.95
N PRO A 201 -3.10 1.00 8.79
CA PRO A 201 -2.62 1.37 10.14
C PRO A 201 -2.29 0.17 11.03
N ASN A 202 -3.02 -0.94 10.87
CA ASN A 202 -2.87 -2.14 11.71
C ASN A 202 -2.02 -3.25 11.07
N HIS A 203 -1.53 -3.07 9.83
CA HIS A 203 -0.84 -4.12 9.05
C HIS A 203 0.49 -3.64 8.47
N GLN A 204 1.14 -2.70 9.15
CA GLN A 204 2.40 -2.09 8.70
C GLN A 204 3.54 -3.10 8.57
N GLU A 205 3.54 -4.15 9.39
CA GLU A 205 4.57 -5.20 9.34
C GLU A 205 4.45 -6.09 8.10
N ASN A 206 3.25 -6.17 7.50
CA ASN A 206 2.99 -6.88 6.25
C ASN A 206 3.32 -6.02 5.01
N LEU A 207 3.47 -4.71 5.18
CA LEU A 207 3.53 -3.75 4.08
C LEU A 207 4.94 -3.60 3.50
N ILE A 208 5.02 -3.86 2.20
CA ILE A 208 6.06 -3.42 1.29
C ILE A 208 5.57 -2.12 0.64
N ASN A 209 5.91 -1.00 1.26
CA ASN A 209 5.50 0.29 0.75
C ASN A 209 6.29 0.61 -0.51
N ILE A 210 5.62 0.69 -1.65
CA ILE A 210 6.24 0.97 -2.95
C ILE A 210 6.16 2.46 -3.25
N ARG A 211 7.09 3.00 -4.03
CA ARG A 211 6.98 4.39 -4.49
C ARG A 211 5.77 4.54 -5.43
N ALA A 212 4.96 5.58 -5.21
CA ALA A 212 3.81 5.90 -6.05
C ALA A 212 4.20 6.08 -7.53
N TYR A 213 3.46 5.43 -8.42
CA TYR A 213 3.59 5.51 -9.87
C TYR A 213 2.76 6.68 -10.40
N ARG A 214 3.42 7.79 -10.71
CA ARG A 214 2.80 9.04 -11.21
C ARG A 214 3.21 9.28 -12.65
N TYR A 215 2.49 8.65 -13.57
CA TYR A 215 2.65 8.80 -15.00
C TYR A 215 2.04 10.10 -15.55
N PHE A 216 0.83 10.43 -15.10
CA PHE A 216 0.06 11.60 -15.54
C PHE A 216 0.25 12.82 -14.61
N SER A 217 0.01 14.01 -15.14
CA SER A 217 0.15 15.30 -14.45
C SER A 217 -1.01 15.59 -13.48
N SER A 218 -2.17 14.94 -13.68
CA SER A 218 -3.45 15.31 -13.06
C SER A 218 -3.49 15.24 -11.53
N ARG A 219 -2.53 14.54 -10.90
CA ARG A 219 -2.39 14.45 -9.43
C ARG A 219 -1.29 15.34 -8.85
N SER A 220 -0.61 16.13 -9.69
CA SER A 220 0.57 16.94 -9.32
C SER A 220 0.34 18.45 -9.49
N ALA A 221 -0.92 18.89 -9.62
CA ALA A 221 -1.33 20.24 -9.99
C ALA A 221 -0.92 21.38 -9.03
N ASN A 222 -0.17 21.10 -7.96
CA ASN A 222 0.24 22.09 -6.97
C ASN A 222 1.72 22.50 -7.08
N ASP A 223 2.48 21.96 -8.04
CA ASP A 223 3.88 22.34 -8.29
C ASP A 223 4.11 22.62 -9.78
N ASP A 224 4.20 23.90 -10.13
CA ASP A 224 4.41 24.38 -11.51
C ASP A 224 5.73 23.89 -12.13
N ASN A 225 6.70 23.46 -11.31
CA ASN A 225 7.97 22.91 -11.79
C ASN A 225 7.94 21.39 -11.96
N TYR A 226 6.91 20.70 -11.46
CA TYR A 226 6.79 19.26 -11.59
C TYR A 226 6.29 18.89 -12.98
N LYS A 227 7.07 18.06 -13.70
CA LYS A 227 6.64 17.44 -14.96
C LYS A 227 6.41 15.95 -14.77
N SER A 228 5.24 15.48 -15.21
CA SER A 228 4.89 14.05 -15.17
C SER A 228 5.81 13.21 -16.07
N PHE A 229 5.79 11.88 -15.91
CA PHE A 229 6.51 10.99 -16.83
C PHE A 229 6.02 11.17 -18.27
N ALA A 230 4.69 11.28 -18.46
CA ALA A 230 4.08 11.52 -19.75
C ALA A 230 4.56 12.83 -20.41
N GLU A 231 4.62 13.94 -19.67
CA GLU A 231 5.08 15.23 -20.21
C GLU A 231 6.56 15.22 -20.59
N ARG A 232 7.35 14.42 -19.86
CA ARG A 232 8.78 14.22 -20.13
C ARG A 232 9.03 13.16 -21.20
N LYS A 233 8.00 12.42 -21.63
CA LYS A 233 8.07 11.30 -22.57
C LYS A 233 9.06 10.22 -22.13
N ILE A 234 9.04 9.90 -20.84
CA ILE A 234 9.81 8.81 -20.23
C ILE A 234 8.89 7.95 -19.38
N ASP A 235 9.40 6.84 -18.85
CA ASP A 235 8.68 5.97 -17.92
C ASP A 235 9.68 5.25 -16.99
N GLU A 236 9.19 4.45 -16.04
CA GLU A 236 10.04 3.54 -15.28
C GLU A 236 10.68 2.47 -16.19
N SER A 237 11.81 1.93 -15.77
CA SER A 237 12.51 0.87 -16.50
C SER A 237 11.76 -0.48 -16.41
N GLU A 238 11.62 -1.17 -17.54
CA GLU A 238 11.09 -2.54 -17.59
C GLU A 238 11.98 -3.59 -16.90
N THR A 239 13.27 -3.29 -16.67
CA THR A 239 14.22 -4.26 -16.08
C THR A 239 14.69 -3.86 -14.69
N ASN A 240 14.82 -2.55 -14.43
CA ASN A 240 15.33 -2.00 -13.18
C ASN A 240 14.32 -1.07 -12.48
N GLY A 241 13.06 -1.07 -12.91
CA GLY A 241 11.98 -0.28 -12.33
C GLY A 241 11.53 -0.82 -10.98
N MET A 242 10.55 -0.14 -10.37
CA MET A 242 10.14 -0.44 -9.00
C MET A 242 9.54 -1.83 -8.86
N LEU A 243 8.67 -2.27 -9.78
CA LEU A 243 8.06 -3.60 -9.71
C LEU A 243 9.09 -4.73 -9.84
N ALA A 244 10.13 -4.55 -10.68
CA ALA A 244 11.22 -5.52 -10.78
C ALA A 244 11.95 -5.69 -9.44
N ARG A 245 12.25 -4.57 -8.77
CA ARG A 245 12.90 -4.57 -7.44
C ARG A 245 12.01 -5.18 -6.35
N ILE A 246 10.70 -4.87 -6.36
CA ILE A 246 9.75 -5.49 -5.43
C ILE A 246 9.69 -7.00 -5.64
N LEU A 247 9.67 -7.48 -6.90
CA LEU A 247 9.68 -8.91 -7.19
C LEU A 247 10.92 -9.60 -6.61
N GLU A 248 12.11 -9.01 -6.77
CA GLU A 248 13.35 -9.54 -6.16
C GLU A 248 13.22 -9.65 -4.63
N GLY A 249 12.65 -8.63 -3.98
CA GLY A 249 12.35 -8.65 -2.54
C GLY A 249 11.40 -9.78 -2.15
N LEU A 250 10.28 -9.91 -2.86
CA LEU A 250 9.29 -10.98 -2.66
C LEU A 250 9.90 -12.37 -2.85
N GLN A 251 10.73 -12.56 -3.86
CA GLN A 251 11.46 -13.81 -4.10
C GLN A 251 12.41 -14.16 -2.95
N ARG A 252 13.09 -13.16 -2.37
CA ARG A 252 13.96 -13.36 -1.21
C ARG A 252 13.16 -13.76 0.03
N VAL A 253 12.00 -13.13 0.26
CA VAL A 253 11.10 -13.50 1.37
C VAL A 253 10.61 -14.93 1.19
N HIS A 254 10.06 -15.26 0.02
CA HIS A 254 9.54 -16.60 -0.28
C HIS A 254 10.61 -17.68 -0.12
N ARG A 255 11.81 -17.47 -0.68
CA ARG A 255 12.92 -18.42 -0.55
C ARG A 255 13.33 -18.67 0.90
N GLN A 256 13.38 -17.62 1.73
CA GLN A 256 13.71 -17.76 3.15
C GLN A 256 12.58 -18.42 3.94
N PHE A 257 11.32 -18.09 3.62
CA PHE A 257 10.15 -18.67 4.28
C PHE A 257 10.08 -20.19 4.11
N PHE A 258 10.40 -20.69 2.91
CA PHE A 258 10.37 -22.12 2.59
C PHE A 258 11.75 -22.80 2.62
N ASN A 259 12.76 -22.21 3.29
CA ASN A 259 14.09 -22.80 3.39
C ASN A 259 14.11 -23.93 4.46
N PRO A 260 14.33 -25.20 4.08
CA PRO A 260 14.36 -26.32 5.02
C PRO A 260 15.56 -26.27 6.00
N GLU A 261 16.66 -25.60 5.65
CA GLU A 261 17.84 -25.50 6.53
C GLU A 261 17.63 -24.54 7.71
N LEU A 262 16.58 -23.72 7.66
CA LEU A 262 16.18 -22.81 8.74
C LEU A 262 15.20 -23.46 9.73
N GLU A 263 14.98 -24.78 9.65
CA GLU A 263 14.07 -25.58 10.50
C GLU A 263 14.40 -25.57 12.01
N VAL A 264 15.41 -24.83 12.48
CA VAL A 264 15.70 -24.69 13.91
C VAL A 264 15.75 -23.22 14.31
N ASN A 265 14.68 -22.77 14.98
CA ASN A 265 14.59 -21.58 15.83
C ASN A 265 14.48 -20.17 15.20
N LEU A 266 14.13 -20.03 13.91
CA LEU A 266 13.59 -18.77 13.41
C LEU A 266 12.06 -18.85 13.47
N ALA A 267 11.44 -18.00 14.29
CA ALA A 267 10.06 -17.52 14.15
C ALA A 267 9.19 -18.27 13.12
N HIS A 268 8.49 -19.31 13.59
CA HIS A 268 7.58 -20.18 12.85
C HIS A 268 6.82 -19.47 11.70
N GLY A 269 7.28 -19.62 10.46
CA GLY A 269 6.53 -19.30 9.25
C GLY A 269 5.87 -17.92 9.25
N ASP A 270 6.61 -16.86 9.60
CA ASP A 270 6.11 -15.48 9.56
C ASP A 270 6.86 -14.63 8.53
N ALA A 271 6.17 -14.34 7.42
CA ALA A 271 6.68 -13.53 6.32
C ALA A 271 7.03 -12.10 6.75
N ARG A 272 6.37 -11.57 7.79
CA ARG A 272 6.63 -10.21 8.32
C ARG A 272 8.01 -10.15 8.97
N LEU A 273 8.35 -11.16 9.75
CA LEU A 273 9.65 -11.26 10.42
C LEU A 273 10.77 -11.47 9.41
N ILE A 274 10.53 -12.27 8.38
CA ILE A 274 11.49 -12.47 7.29
C ILE A 274 11.70 -11.18 6.49
N LEU A 275 10.62 -10.46 6.15
CA LEU A 275 10.71 -9.15 5.49
C LEU A 275 11.53 -8.16 6.34
N LYS A 276 11.25 -8.09 7.64
CA LYS A 276 12.01 -7.26 8.59
C LYS A 276 13.50 -7.63 8.61
N MET A 277 13.82 -8.92 8.66
CA MET A 277 15.21 -9.39 8.61
C MET A 277 15.90 -9.07 7.29
N ILE A 278 15.18 -9.11 6.16
CA ILE A 278 15.70 -8.73 4.85
C ILE A 278 16.00 -7.22 4.81
N ARG A 279 15.07 -6.39 5.30
CA ARG A 279 15.25 -4.93 5.40
C ARG A 279 16.45 -4.57 6.27
N LEU A 280 16.56 -5.18 7.45
CA LEU A 280 17.69 -4.95 8.38
C LEU A 280 19.07 -5.28 7.80
N LYS A 281 19.16 -5.95 6.65
CA LYS A 281 20.43 -6.25 5.97
C LYS A 281 20.77 -5.26 4.85
N VAL A 282 19.89 -4.32 4.53
CA VAL A 282 20.02 -3.44 3.36
C VAL A 282 21.14 -2.42 3.55
N LEU A 283 21.18 -1.73 4.69
CA LEU A 283 22.16 -0.69 5.00
C LEU A 283 23.11 -1.10 6.14
N VAL A 284 23.31 -2.40 6.37
CA VAL A 284 24.30 -2.89 7.34
C VAL A 284 25.68 -2.35 7.00
N GLY A 285 26.36 -1.82 8.03
CA GLY A 285 27.66 -1.18 7.89
C GLY A 285 27.59 0.30 7.53
N CYS A 286 26.40 0.84 7.21
CA CYS A 286 26.22 2.27 7.03
C CYS A 286 26.01 2.97 8.37
N VAL A 287 26.84 3.97 8.64
CA VAL A 287 26.63 4.99 9.67
C VAL A 287 26.22 6.28 8.97
N LEU A 288 24.97 6.70 9.16
CA LEU A 288 24.37 7.88 8.55
C LEU A 288 24.40 9.05 9.52
N PHE A 289 24.95 10.17 9.10
CA PHE A 289 24.85 11.43 9.82
C PHE A 289 23.64 12.23 9.34
N PHE A 290 22.84 12.74 10.28
CA PHE A 290 21.76 13.69 10.04
C PHE A 290 22.06 15.01 10.76
N SER A 291 22.09 16.10 10.02
CA SER A 291 22.14 17.45 10.61
C SER A 291 20.94 17.70 11.52
N THR A 292 21.13 18.41 12.63
CA THR A 292 20.06 18.76 13.57
C THR A 292 18.94 19.60 12.92
N SER A 293 19.26 20.31 11.83
CA SER A 293 18.29 21.06 11.02
C SER A 293 17.19 20.19 10.41
N TRP A 294 17.44 18.88 10.21
CA TRP A 294 16.44 17.94 9.69
C TRP A 294 15.25 17.72 10.61
N PHE A 295 15.45 17.92 11.90
CA PHE A 295 14.48 17.50 12.90
C PHE A 295 13.47 18.60 13.23
N MET A 296 13.73 19.87 12.88
CA MET A 296 12.80 21.00 13.11
C MET A 296 12.16 21.05 14.52
N GLY A 297 12.88 20.57 15.55
CA GLY A 297 12.40 20.49 16.92
C GLY A 297 11.69 19.18 17.33
N TYR A 298 11.46 18.27 16.39
CA TYR A 298 10.98 16.90 16.65
C TYR A 298 12.14 15.99 17.10
N PRO A 299 11.86 14.93 17.86
CA PRO A 299 12.87 13.91 18.17
C PRO A 299 13.23 13.10 16.92
N PRO A 300 14.47 12.59 16.79
CA PRO A 300 14.88 11.77 15.65
C PRO A 300 13.99 10.56 15.37
N GLU A 301 13.44 9.96 16.41
CA GLU A 301 12.55 8.80 16.36
C GLU A 301 11.20 9.10 15.67
N GLU A 302 10.86 10.37 15.45
CA GLU A 302 9.65 10.80 14.74
C GLU A 302 9.92 11.21 13.29
N VAL A 303 11.19 11.33 12.88
CA VAL A 303 11.54 11.74 11.52
C VAL A 303 11.55 10.54 10.57
N PRO A 304 10.76 10.56 9.46
CA PRO A 304 10.59 9.40 8.58
C PRO A 304 11.90 8.80 8.04
N PHE A 305 12.82 9.63 7.55
CA PHE A 305 14.09 9.14 7.00
C PHE A 305 14.98 8.48 8.05
N TRP A 306 14.92 8.94 9.29
CA TRP A 306 15.65 8.33 10.41
C TRP A 306 15.08 6.95 10.73
N ILE A 307 13.76 6.83 10.84
CA ILE A 307 13.04 5.56 11.07
C ILE A 307 13.37 4.58 9.95
N MET A 308 13.22 4.98 8.68
CA MET A 308 13.52 4.13 7.52
C MET A 308 14.96 3.63 7.52
N ALA A 309 15.94 4.51 7.79
CA ALA A 309 17.34 4.13 7.85
C ALA A 309 17.59 3.04 8.91
N LYS A 310 17.00 3.18 10.10
CA LYS A 310 17.10 2.20 11.19
C LYS A 310 16.44 0.88 10.82
N GLU A 311 15.27 0.91 10.20
CA GLU A 311 14.58 -0.29 9.70
C GLU A 311 15.37 -1.02 8.61
N LEU A 312 16.20 -0.29 7.86
CA LEU A 312 17.14 -0.85 6.89
C LEU A 312 18.46 -1.34 7.50
N GLY A 313 18.64 -1.23 8.82
CA GLY A 313 19.82 -1.71 9.54
C GLY A 313 21.00 -0.73 9.58
N ALA A 314 20.79 0.53 9.21
CA ALA A 314 21.80 1.57 9.38
C ALA A 314 21.92 2.00 10.85
N MET A 315 23.11 2.49 11.22
CA MET A 315 23.29 3.28 12.44
C MET A 315 23.09 4.75 12.10
N CYS A 316 22.28 5.48 12.87
CA CYS A 316 22.07 6.91 12.69
C CYS A 316 22.82 7.69 13.78
N SER A 317 23.42 8.81 13.42
CA SER A 317 24.18 9.69 14.30
C SER A 317 23.79 11.15 14.09
N LEU A 318 23.77 11.92 15.17
CA LEU A 318 23.67 13.38 15.15
C LEU A 318 25.04 14.05 15.29
N GLU A 319 26.10 13.26 15.48
CA GLU A 319 27.46 13.74 15.67
C GLU A 319 28.35 13.29 14.51
N LEU A 320 29.20 14.21 14.04
CA LEU A 320 30.23 13.90 13.07
C LEU A 320 31.33 13.07 13.73
N GLY A 321 31.75 12.01 13.06
CA GLY A 321 32.77 11.11 13.56
C GLY A 321 33.41 10.30 12.45
N THR A 322 34.57 9.70 12.74
CA THR A 322 35.31 8.88 11.77
C THR A 322 34.51 7.69 11.26
N ALA A 323 33.61 7.16 12.10
CA ALA A 323 32.70 6.06 11.79
C ALA A 323 31.61 6.44 10.77
N VAL A 324 31.29 7.72 10.60
CA VAL A 324 30.28 8.18 9.63
C VAL A 324 30.69 7.74 8.23
N THR A 325 29.76 7.14 7.49
CA THR A 325 29.97 6.66 6.12
C THR A 325 29.24 7.53 5.10
N HIS A 326 28.04 8.00 5.45
CA HIS A 326 27.18 8.81 4.60
C HIS A 326 26.67 10.02 5.35
N MET A 327 26.50 11.11 4.61
CA MET A 327 26.02 12.39 5.07
C MET A 327 24.70 12.66 4.37
N VAL A 328 23.62 12.69 5.15
CA VAL A 328 22.27 12.91 4.62
C VAL A 328 22.01 14.41 4.63
N ILE A 329 22.14 15.05 3.46
CA ILE A 329 22.09 16.51 3.33
C ILE A 329 21.28 16.92 2.10
N VAL A 330 20.84 18.18 2.09
CA VAL A 330 20.22 18.84 0.92
C VAL A 330 20.99 20.09 0.47
N ASP A 331 21.87 20.61 1.31
CA ASP A 331 22.61 21.84 1.10
C ASP A 331 24.12 21.60 1.22
N MET A 332 24.84 21.88 0.13
CA MET A 332 26.29 21.72 0.00
C MET A 332 27.09 22.86 0.65
N GLU A 333 26.45 23.99 0.98
CA GLU A 333 27.15 25.15 1.54
C GLU A 333 27.51 24.96 3.03
N THR A 334 26.99 23.91 3.65
CA THR A 334 27.17 23.58 5.07
C THR A 334 28.61 23.16 5.41
N LYS A 335 29.00 23.34 6.68
CA LYS A 335 30.34 22.92 7.17
C LYS A 335 30.46 21.39 7.15
N GLU A 336 29.34 20.73 7.39
CA GLU A 336 29.13 19.29 7.36
C GLU A 336 29.43 18.73 5.97
N ALA A 337 28.88 19.34 4.91
CA ALA A 337 29.15 18.95 3.52
C ALA A 337 30.64 19.06 3.18
N LYS A 338 31.27 20.20 3.49
CA LYS A 338 32.71 20.42 3.25
C LYS A 338 33.59 19.42 3.99
N TRP A 339 33.22 19.08 5.23
CA TRP A 339 33.92 18.05 6.01
C TRP A 339 33.82 16.67 5.33
N ALA A 340 32.64 16.32 4.83
CA ALA A 340 32.39 15.05 4.16
C ALA A 340 33.24 14.88 2.90
N GLU A 341 33.34 15.90 2.07
CA GLU A 341 34.17 15.90 0.86
C GLU A 341 35.65 15.68 1.21
N GLN A 342 36.16 16.45 2.18
CA GLN A 342 37.54 16.31 2.66
C GLN A 342 37.84 14.91 3.20
N LYS A 343 36.86 14.29 3.85
CA LYS A 343 36.96 12.94 4.42
C LYS A 343 36.49 11.84 3.46
N LYS A 344 36.15 12.17 2.21
CA LYS A 344 35.65 11.26 1.17
C LYS A 344 34.49 10.38 1.66
N LYS A 345 33.53 11.00 2.37
CA LYS A 345 32.28 10.36 2.78
C LYS A 345 31.24 10.53 1.67
N PHE A 346 30.26 9.63 1.61
CA PHE A 346 29.17 9.76 0.65
C PHE A 346 28.26 10.92 1.04
N LEU A 347 27.94 11.78 0.07
CA LEU A 347 27.00 12.89 0.20
C LEU A 347 25.73 12.52 -0.55
N VAL A 348 24.67 12.24 0.18
CA VAL A 348 23.43 11.69 -0.39
C VAL A 348 22.23 12.51 0.02
N ASN A 349 21.34 12.74 -0.95
CA ASN A 349 20.01 13.26 -0.69
C ASN A 349 19.19 12.24 0.13
N PRO A 350 18.28 12.64 1.04
CA PRO A 350 17.41 11.72 1.79
C PRO A 350 16.61 10.76 0.91
N GLY A 351 16.32 11.15 -0.34
CA GLY A 351 15.69 10.30 -1.34
C GLY A 351 16.45 8.99 -1.59
N TRP A 352 17.75 8.91 -1.28
CA TRP A 352 18.52 7.66 -1.31
C TRP A 352 18.01 6.63 -0.29
N ILE A 353 17.70 7.08 0.94
CA ILE A 353 17.16 6.23 2.00
C ILE A 353 15.76 5.77 1.61
N GLU A 354 14.92 6.70 1.16
CA GLU A 354 13.57 6.41 0.72
C GLU A 354 13.56 5.43 -0.46
N ALA A 355 14.39 5.67 -1.48
CA ALA A 355 14.50 4.77 -2.62
C ALA A 355 15.00 3.37 -2.20
N SER A 356 15.97 3.30 -1.28
CA SER A 356 16.47 2.03 -0.74
C SER A 356 15.42 1.30 0.10
N TYR A 357 14.57 2.06 0.80
CA TYR A 357 13.47 1.53 1.60
C TYR A 357 12.40 0.92 0.70
N HIS A 358 11.94 1.67 -0.31
CA HIS A 358 10.92 1.21 -1.25
C HIS A 358 11.40 0.07 -2.15
N SER A 359 12.69 -0.04 -2.44
CA SER A 359 13.23 -1.16 -3.24
C SER A 359 13.64 -2.38 -2.41
N CYS A 360 13.68 -2.26 -1.08
CA CYS A 360 14.26 -3.27 -0.17
C CYS A 360 15.71 -3.67 -0.57
N ARG A 361 16.46 -2.71 -1.11
CA ARG A 361 17.83 -2.86 -1.62
C ARG A 361 18.60 -1.57 -1.41
N ARG A 362 19.92 -1.66 -1.21
CA ARG A 362 20.77 -0.46 -1.16
C ARG A 362 20.88 0.10 -2.58
N GLU A 363 20.31 1.27 -2.78
CA GLU A 363 20.43 1.98 -4.05
C GLU A 363 21.86 2.53 -4.21
N PRO A 364 22.36 2.67 -5.45
CA PRO A 364 23.64 3.32 -5.70
C PRO A 364 23.61 4.78 -5.22
N GLU A 365 24.60 5.17 -4.43
CA GLU A 365 24.71 6.52 -3.85
C GLU A 365 24.79 7.60 -4.94
N ASP A 366 25.50 7.32 -6.03
CA ASP A 366 25.73 8.25 -7.14
C ASP A 366 24.43 8.74 -7.81
N ASN A 367 23.36 7.94 -7.77
CA ASN A 367 22.06 8.32 -8.31
C ASN A 367 21.35 9.40 -7.47
N PHE A 368 21.87 9.67 -6.27
CA PHE A 368 21.30 10.58 -5.28
C PHE A 368 22.37 11.54 -4.74
N ALA A 369 23.47 11.71 -5.47
CA ALA A 369 24.50 12.66 -5.13
C ALA A 369 23.91 14.07 -5.08
N VAL A 370 24.30 14.84 -4.07
CA VAL A 370 23.97 16.26 -3.98
C VAL A 370 25.02 17.01 -4.78
N HIS A 371 24.60 17.74 -5.81
CA HIS A 371 25.47 18.59 -6.61
C HIS A 371 25.30 20.05 -6.19
N GLU A 372 26.38 20.84 -6.30
CA GLU A 372 26.27 22.30 -6.21
C GLU A 372 25.27 22.79 -7.27
N ALA A 373 24.38 23.71 -6.89
CA ALA A 373 23.55 24.40 -7.87
C ALA A 373 24.50 25.15 -8.81
N LEU A 374 24.52 24.76 -10.09
CA LEU A 374 25.23 25.51 -11.12
C LEU A 374 24.58 26.91 -11.17
N LEU A 375 25.31 27.90 -10.65
CA LEU A 375 24.96 29.32 -10.67
C LEU A 375 24.70 29.84 -12.08
#